data_AF-A0A536C9Z4-F1
#
_entry.id   AF-A0A536C9Z4-F1
#
_cell.length_a   1.000
_cell.length_b   1.000
_cell.length_c   1.000
_cell.angle_alpha   90.00
_cell.angle_beta   90.00
_cell.angle_gamma   90.00
#
_symmetry.space_group_name_H-M   'P 1'
#
loop_
_entity.id
_entity.type
_entity.pdbx_description
1 polymer ?
#
loop_
_entity_poly.entity_id
_entity_poly.type
_entity_poly.pdbx_seq_one_letter_code
_entity_poly.pdbx_strand_id
1 'polypeptide(L)'
;MRLLLAATLISADLCGGTAPFSGIDCGASDERLGSYDATARECFWDAYTSGSAARWSLRSYTIEGDPIPTTLLFQPKGGIGLVVTRDTSGDRFGGGGNRRIFTYRCGTMTKTPHGDDISRYDFLLSNCGGDGPSTSVP
;
A
#
# COMPACT_ATOMS: atom_id res chain seq x y z
N MET A 1 -30.74 -54.19 -18.84
CA MET A 1 -30.11 -53.90 -17.54
C MET A 1 -28.67 -53.48 -17.80
N ARG A 2 -28.35 -52.17 -17.73
CA ARG A 2 -27.00 -51.62 -17.91
C ARG A 2 -26.67 -50.73 -16.71
N LEU A 3 -25.87 -51.27 -15.80
CA LEU A 3 -24.91 -50.56 -14.92
C LEU A 3 -23.88 -49.84 -15.84
N LEU A 4 -23.16 -48.77 -15.52
CA LEU A 4 -22.82 -47.96 -14.34
C LEU A 4 -22.21 -46.65 -14.92
N LEU A 5 -22.23 -45.53 -14.20
CA LEU A 5 -21.02 -44.90 -13.66
C LEU A 5 -21.39 -43.60 -12.92
N ALA A 6 -20.84 -43.48 -11.71
CA ALA A 6 -21.04 -42.39 -10.77
C ALA A 6 -20.45 -41.08 -11.29
N ALA A 7 -21.20 -39.99 -11.14
CA ALA A 7 -20.67 -38.63 -11.24
C ALA A 7 -20.07 -38.23 -9.88
N THR A 8 -18.76 -38.38 -9.73
CA THR A 8 -18.01 -37.71 -8.67
C THR A 8 -17.76 -36.26 -9.10
N LEU A 9 -18.58 -35.33 -8.61
CA LEU A 9 -18.20 -33.91 -8.60
C LEU A 9 -17.30 -33.67 -7.40
N ILE A 10 -16.00 -33.69 -7.66
CA ILE A 10 -15.00 -33.15 -6.73
C ILE A 10 -15.02 -31.63 -6.94
N SER A 11 -15.74 -30.90 -6.09
CA SER A 11 -15.56 -29.45 -5.94
C SER A 11 -14.76 -29.22 -4.67
N ALA A 12 -13.44 -29.30 -4.81
CA ALA A 12 -12.50 -28.84 -3.80
C ALA A 12 -11.94 -27.47 -4.24
N ASP A 13 -11.55 -26.68 -3.23
CA ASP A 13 -10.85 -25.38 -3.26
C ASP A 13 -11.70 -24.10 -3.21
N LEU A 14 -12.47 -23.97 -2.12
CA LEU A 14 -12.62 -22.68 -1.43
C LEU A 14 -11.33 -22.36 -0.65
N CYS A 15 -10.21 -22.17 -1.35
CA CYS A 15 -9.09 -21.45 -0.74
C CYS A 15 -9.52 -19.97 -0.66
N GLY A 16 -9.56 -19.43 0.56
CA GLY A 16 -9.87 -18.03 0.86
C GLY A 16 -8.83 -17.07 0.31
N GLY A 17 -8.74 -16.97 -1.01
CA GLY A 17 -8.01 -15.92 -1.69
C GLY A 17 -8.72 -14.60 -1.43
N THR A 18 -8.02 -13.65 -0.84
CA THR A 18 -8.44 -12.25 -0.86
C THR A 18 -8.83 -11.89 -2.28
N ALA A 19 -10.04 -11.37 -2.48
CA ALA A 19 -10.51 -11.01 -3.81
C ALA A 19 -9.44 -10.17 -4.52
N PRO A 20 -9.13 -10.46 -5.80
CA PRO A 20 -8.14 -9.68 -6.52
C PRO A 20 -8.56 -8.21 -6.51
N PHE A 21 -7.60 -7.33 -6.26
CA PHE A 21 -7.83 -5.90 -6.30
C PHE A 21 -8.34 -5.50 -7.69
N SER A 22 -9.49 -4.83 -7.73
CA SER A 22 -10.08 -4.29 -8.95
C SER A 22 -9.92 -2.77 -8.93
N GLY A 23 -8.87 -2.28 -9.59
CA GLY A 23 -8.51 -0.87 -9.68
C GLY A 23 -7.17 -0.69 -10.40
N ILE A 24 -6.65 0.53 -10.42
CA ILE A 24 -5.36 0.87 -11.04
C ILE A 24 -4.23 0.33 -10.15
N ASP A 25 -3.43 -0.58 -10.68
CA ASP A 25 -2.21 -1.03 -10.02
C ASP A 25 -1.04 -0.17 -10.50
N CYS A 26 -0.57 0.73 -9.64
CA CYS A 26 0.58 1.59 -9.92
C CYS A 26 1.92 0.89 -9.67
N GLY A 27 1.89 -0.41 -9.38
CA GLY A 27 3.08 -1.25 -9.30
C GLY A 27 3.80 -1.17 -7.97
N ALA A 28 5.11 -1.46 -8.04
CA ALA A 28 6.00 -1.55 -6.89
C ALA A 28 7.26 -0.71 -7.12
N SER A 29 7.63 0.10 -6.12
CA SER A 29 8.84 0.94 -6.15
C SER A 29 9.84 0.49 -5.08
N ASP A 30 11.14 0.52 -5.40
CA ASP A 30 12.23 0.27 -4.45
C ASP A 30 12.96 1.59 -4.17
N GLU A 31 12.58 2.25 -3.08
CA GLU A 31 13.03 3.60 -2.71
C GLU A 31 14.19 3.55 -1.71
N ARG A 32 15.37 3.22 -2.22
CA ARG A 32 16.65 3.39 -1.52
C ARG A 32 17.05 4.86 -1.46
N LEU A 33 17.98 5.19 -0.57
CA LEU A 33 18.56 6.54 -0.45
C LEU A 33 18.94 7.11 -1.82
N GLY A 34 18.26 8.21 -2.21
CA GLY A 34 18.48 8.93 -3.46
C GLY A 34 17.63 8.49 -4.66
N SER A 35 16.99 7.32 -4.60
CA SER A 35 16.06 6.87 -5.64
C SER A 35 14.68 7.53 -5.50
N TYR A 36 13.96 7.65 -6.62
CA TYR A 36 12.65 8.29 -6.69
C TYR A 36 11.91 7.74 -7.90
N ASP A 37 10.78 7.07 -7.68
CA ASP A 37 9.94 6.54 -8.74
C ASP A 37 8.81 7.51 -9.08
N ALA A 38 9.12 8.48 -9.94
CA ALA A 38 8.15 9.48 -10.37
C ALA A 38 6.93 8.85 -11.04
N THR A 39 7.11 7.75 -11.78
CA THR A 39 6.05 7.15 -12.59
C THR A 39 4.98 6.50 -11.73
N ALA A 40 5.39 5.65 -10.78
CA ALA A 40 4.44 4.97 -9.89
C ALA A 40 3.70 5.97 -8.98
N ARG A 41 4.42 7.01 -8.55
CA ARG A 41 3.90 8.08 -7.72
C ARG A 41 2.87 8.95 -8.45
N GLU A 42 3.17 9.40 -9.67
CA GLU A 42 2.19 10.14 -10.49
C GLU A 42 0.98 9.27 -10.82
N CYS A 43 1.16 7.98 -11.13
CA CYS A 43 0.04 7.06 -11.31
C CYS A 43 -0.90 7.05 -10.09
N PHE A 44 -0.34 6.93 -8.88
CA PHE A 44 -1.16 6.86 -7.68
C PHE A 44 -1.83 8.21 -7.37
N TRP A 45 -1.12 9.32 -7.59
CA TRP A 45 -1.66 10.66 -7.44
C TRP A 45 -2.81 10.95 -8.41
N ASP A 46 -2.65 10.61 -9.68
CA ASP A 46 -3.66 10.82 -10.71
C ASP A 46 -4.90 9.96 -10.43
N ALA A 47 -4.71 8.72 -9.97
CA ALA A 47 -5.82 7.89 -9.54
C ALA A 47 -6.55 8.47 -8.31
N TYR A 48 -5.80 8.94 -7.30
CA TYR A 48 -6.38 9.56 -6.12
C TYR A 48 -7.19 10.82 -6.45
N THR A 49 -6.62 11.73 -7.25
CA THR A 49 -7.27 12.98 -7.63
C THR A 49 -8.44 12.81 -8.59
N SER A 50 -8.40 11.79 -9.46
CA SER A 50 -9.53 11.43 -10.33
C SER A 50 -10.63 10.64 -9.63
N GLY A 51 -10.42 10.23 -8.36
CA GLY A 51 -11.37 9.40 -7.63
C GLY A 51 -11.42 7.95 -8.10
N SER A 52 -10.34 7.45 -8.70
CA SER A 52 -10.21 6.07 -9.17
C SER A 52 -9.60 5.19 -8.09
N ALA A 53 -10.12 3.98 -7.89
CA ALA A 53 -9.50 3.03 -6.96
C ALA A 53 -8.09 2.68 -7.45
N ALA A 54 -7.09 2.77 -6.56
CA ALA A 54 -5.71 2.47 -6.90
C ALA A 54 -4.94 1.81 -5.76
N ARG A 55 -3.90 1.08 -6.12
CA ARG A 55 -2.92 0.51 -5.20
C ARG A 55 -1.53 0.86 -5.67
N TRP A 56 -0.66 1.19 -4.73
CA TRP A 56 0.77 1.32 -4.95
C TRP A 56 1.52 0.72 -3.77
N SER A 57 2.58 -0.03 -4.06
CA SER A 57 3.49 -0.55 -3.04
C SER A 57 4.85 0.10 -3.19
N LEU A 58 5.47 0.52 -2.11
CA LEU A 58 6.85 0.97 -2.11
C LEU A 58 7.63 0.28 -1.00
N ARG A 59 8.94 0.20 -1.17
CA ARG A 59 9.85 -0.24 -0.13
C ARG A 59 10.84 0.88 0.13
N SER A 60 10.75 1.47 1.31
CA SER A 60 11.80 2.36 1.81
C SER A 60 12.77 1.58 2.69
N TYR A 61 13.84 2.23 3.14
CA TYR A 61 14.87 1.60 3.97
C TYR A 61 15.25 2.51 5.14
N THR A 62 15.57 1.90 6.28
CA THR A 62 16.26 2.62 7.37
C THR A 62 17.68 2.97 6.95
N ILE A 63 18.36 3.81 7.74
CA ILE A 63 19.76 4.19 7.47
C ILE A 63 20.71 2.98 7.56
N GLU A 64 20.34 1.96 8.35
CA GLU A 64 21.05 0.68 8.47
C GLU A 64 20.70 -0.31 7.34
N GLY A 65 19.74 0.05 6.48
CA GLY A 65 19.33 -0.76 5.33
C GLY A 65 18.26 -1.79 5.62
N ASP A 66 17.54 -1.70 6.75
CA ASP A 66 16.40 -2.57 7.00
C ASP A 66 15.19 -2.11 6.15
N PRO A 67 14.51 -3.04 5.45
CA PRO A 67 13.41 -2.68 4.54
C PRO A 67 12.14 -2.33 5.31
N ILE A 68 11.44 -1.30 4.83
CA ILE A 68 10.16 -0.82 5.35
C ILE A 68 9.13 -0.85 4.21
N PRO A 69 8.49 -2.00 3.93
CA PRO A 69 7.41 -2.11 2.97
C PRO A 69 6.24 -1.20 3.38
N THR A 70 5.73 -0.42 2.42
CA THR A 70 4.54 0.41 2.58
C THR A 70 3.60 0.18 1.41
N THR A 71 2.30 0.05 1.67
CA THR A 71 1.26 -0.05 0.65
C THR A 71 0.24 1.04 0.86
N LEU A 72 -0.06 1.78 -0.20
CA LEU A 72 -1.14 2.73 -0.27
C LEU A 72 -2.26 2.11 -1.08
N LEU A 73 -3.46 2.09 -0.51
CA LEU A 73 -4.66 1.61 -1.14
C LEU A 73 -5.72 2.69 -1.04
N PHE A 74 -6.16 3.21 -2.18
CA PHE A 74 -7.24 4.17 -2.25
C PHE A 74 -8.47 3.54 -2.87
N GLN A 75 -9.62 3.69 -2.21
CA GLN A 75 -10.93 3.43 -2.79
C GLN A 75 -11.84 4.62 -2.51
N PRO A 76 -12.46 5.22 -3.55
CA PRO A 76 -13.29 6.42 -3.42
C PRO A 76 -14.59 6.17 -2.63
N LYS A 77 -15.38 7.24 -2.42
CA LYS A 77 -16.61 7.27 -1.62
C LYS A 77 -17.50 6.03 -1.81
N GLY A 78 -17.82 5.36 -0.70
CA GLY A 78 -18.51 4.05 -0.68
C GLY A 78 -17.55 2.86 -0.51
N GLY A 79 -16.25 3.06 -0.73
CA GLY A 79 -15.17 2.13 -0.41
C GLY A 79 -14.50 2.43 0.93
N ILE A 80 -13.25 1.98 1.08
CA ILE A 80 -12.50 2.07 2.35
C ILE A 80 -11.77 3.41 2.60
N GLY A 81 -11.77 4.33 1.63
CA GLY A 81 -10.97 5.57 1.67
C GLY A 81 -9.50 5.30 1.34
N LEU A 82 -8.61 6.20 1.78
CA LEU A 82 -7.16 5.99 1.71
C LEU A 82 -6.70 5.18 2.93
N VAL A 83 -6.14 4.00 2.69
CA VAL A 83 -5.55 3.11 3.68
C VAL A 83 -4.07 2.99 3.41
N VAL A 84 -3.26 3.13 4.46
CA VAL A 84 -1.82 2.93 4.41
C VAL A 84 -1.45 1.80 5.35
N THR A 85 -0.73 0.81 4.81
CA THR A 85 -0.08 -0.24 5.59
C THR A 85 1.42 0.01 5.56
N ARG A 86 2.08 0.07 6.71
CA ARG A 86 3.53 0.23 6.82
C ARG A 86 4.09 -0.84 7.73
N ASP A 87 4.98 -1.68 7.20
CA ASP A 87 5.61 -2.76 7.93
C ASP A 87 7.02 -2.36 8.35
N THR A 88 7.19 -2.11 9.64
CA THR A 88 8.48 -1.79 10.27
C THR A 88 8.96 -2.95 11.14
N SER A 89 8.37 -4.14 11.02
CA SER A 89 8.78 -5.32 11.80
C SER A 89 10.22 -5.77 11.50
N GLY A 90 10.71 -5.46 10.29
CA GLY A 90 12.07 -5.70 9.84
C GLY A 90 13.12 -4.71 10.36
N ASP A 91 12.71 -3.56 10.89
CA ASP A 91 13.62 -2.59 11.51
C ASP A 91 14.16 -3.17 12.82
N ARG A 92 15.42 -3.61 12.84
CA ARG A 92 16.00 -4.26 14.01
C ARG A 92 16.36 -3.28 15.12
N PHE A 93 16.48 -2.00 14.80
CA PHE A 93 16.86 -0.93 15.70
C PHE A 93 15.66 -0.07 16.14
N GLY A 94 14.50 -0.27 15.52
CA GLY A 94 13.23 0.31 15.95
C GLY A 94 12.89 -0.06 17.39
N GLY A 95 12.34 0.89 18.15
CA GLY A 95 11.86 0.63 19.51
C GLY A 95 10.82 -0.50 19.54
N GLY A 96 10.74 -1.25 20.65
CA GLY A 96 9.92 -2.47 20.73
C GLY A 96 8.43 -2.30 20.36
N GLY A 97 7.84 -1.13 20.61
CA GLY A 97 6.47 -0.81 20.17
C GLY A 97 6.32 -0.44 18.69
N ASN A 98 7.44 -0.15 18.01
CA ASN A 98 7.48 0.29 16.62
C ASN A 98 7.83 -0.83 15.65
N ARG A 99 8.23 -2.02 16.11
CA ARG A 99 8.56 -3.16 15.25
C ARG A 99 7.32 -3.99 14.94
N ARG A 100 6.42 -3.43 14.15
CA ARG A 100 5.11 -4.04 13.85
C ARG A 100 4.57 -3.57 12.51
N ILE A 101 3.43 -4.10 12.12
CA ILE A 101 2.66 -3.62 10.98
C ILE A 101 1.69 -2.56 11.47
N PHE A 102 1.78 -1.37 10.88
CA PHE A 102 0.86 -0.28 11.11
C PHE A 102 -0.15 -0.19 9.98
N THR A 103 -1.43 -0.08 10.33
CA THR A 103 -2.50 0.19 9.37
C THR A 103 -3.29 1.39 9.83
N TYR A 104 -3.42 2.38 8.97
CA TYR A 104 -4.12 3.61 9.29
C TYR A 104 -4.89 4.12 8.08
N ARG A 105 -5.97 4.83 8.35
CA ARG A 105 -6.86 5.39 7.33
C ARG A 105 -6.78 6.90 7.37
N CYS A 106 -6.65 7.53 6.22
CA CYS A 106 -6.51 8.98 6.11
C CYS A 106 -7.65 9.57 5.27
N GLY A 107 -8.10 10.76 5.63
CA GLY A 107 -9.15 11.46 4.90
C GLY A 107 -8.63 12.15 3.64
N THR A 108 -7.39 12.64 3.68
CA THR A 108 -6.84 13.47 2.61
C THR A 108 -5.35 13.19 2.38
N MET A 109 -4.91 13.34 1.13
CA MET A 109 -3.53 13.24 0.68
C MET A 109 -3.20 14.46 -0.22
N THR A 110 -2.03 15.05 0.00
CA THR A 110 -1.51 16.19 -0.78
C THR A 110 -0.04 15.96 -1.12
N LYS A 111 0.43 16.53 -2.23
CA LYS A 111 1.87 16.60 -2.52
C LYS A 111 2.54 17.65 -1.63
N THR A 112 3.73 17.34 -1.11
CA THR A 112 4.61 18.32 -0.44
C THR A 112 6.03 18.16 -0.99
N PRO A 113 6.80 19.24 -1.20
CA PRO A 113 8.20 19.13 -1.66
C PRO A 113 9.02 18.18 -0.77
N HIS A 114 9.90 17.39 -1.39
CA HIS A 114 10.80 16.50 -0.67
C HIS A 114 12.03 17.26 -0.18
N GLY A 115 12.01 17.71 1.07
CA GLY A 115 13.07 18.56 1.62
C GLY A 115 13.24 19.83 0.76
N ASP A 116 14.46 20.10 0.31
CA ASP A 116 14.80 21.24 -0.55
C ASP A 116 14.71 20.93 -2.06
N ASP A 117 14.41 19.69 -2.45
CA ASP A 117 14.28 19.28 -3.86
C ASP A 117 12.85 19.48 -4.36
N ILE A 118 12.58 20.64 -4.97
CA ILE A 118 11.26 20.98 -5.54
C ILE A 118 10.85 20.10 -6.74
N SER A 119 11.78 19.30 -7.30
CA SER A 119 11.47 18.39 -8.40
C SER A 119 10.88 17.05 -7.92
N ARG A 120 10.91 16.80 -6.61
CA ARG A 120 10.38 15.61 -5.94
C ARG A 120 9.31 15.99 -4.92
N TYR A 121 8.44 15.05 -4.59
CA TYR A 121 7.46 15.26 -3.54
C TYR A 121 7.15 13.99 -2.75
N ASP A 122 6.82 14.20 -1.49
CA ASP A 122 6.23 13.23 -0.61
C ASP A 122 4.70 13.36 -0.66
N PHE A 123 4.00 12.32 -0.23
CA PHE A 123 2.58 12.41 0.10
C PHE A 123 2.40 12.77 1.57
N LEU A 124 1.89 13.97 1.81
CA LEU A 124 1.41 14.39 3.11
C LEU A 124 -0.03 13.92 3.31
N LEU A 125 -0.23 13.11 4.33
CA LEU A 125 -1.50 12.50 4.74
C LEU A 125 -2.10 13.28 5.90
N SER A 126 -3.43 13.42 5.90
CA SER A 126 -4.14 14.19 6.92
C SER A 126 -5.48 13.54 7.28
N ASN A 127 -6.01 13.94 8.44
CA ASN A 127 -7.21 13.33 9.03
C ASN A 127 -7.06 11.81 9.18
N CYS A 128 -5.89 11.38 9.66
CA CYS A 128 -5.58 9.97 9.83
C CYS A 128 -6.09 9.44 11.17
N GLY A 129 -6.68 8.25 11.15
CA GLY A 129 -7.05 7.47 12.33
C GLY A 129 -6.39 6.09 12.33
N GLY A 130 -6.29 5.49 13.52
CA GLY A 130 -5.59 4.23 13.76
C GLY A 130 -4.18 4.44 14.32
N ASP A 131 -3.36 3.40 14.24
CA ASP A 131 -2.07 3.29 14.94
C ASP A 131 -0.87 3.87 14.15
N GLY A 132 -1.13 4.58 13.05
CA GLY A 132 -0.11 5.05 12.10
C GLY A 132 0.94 5.98 12.72
N PRO A 133 2.24 5.68 12.59
CA PRO A 133 3.30 6.47 13.22
C PRO A 133 3.73 7.69 12.39
N SER A 134 3.28 7.78 11.13
CA SER A 134 3.68 8.81 10.18
C SER A 134 2.48 9.34 9.41
N THR A 135 2.49 10.64 9.18
CA THR A 135 1.59 11.34 8.25
C THR A 135 2.29 11.68 6.94
N SER A 136 3.52 11.22 6.71
CA SER A 136 4.21 11.35 5.43
C SER A 136 4.57 9.99 4.86
N VAL A 137 4.39 9.84 3.55
CA VAL A 137 4.91 8.73 2.75
C VAL A 137 5.91 9.35 1.77
N PRO A 138 7.18 8.91 1.79
CA PRO A 138 8.20 9.43 0.89
C PRO A 138 7.82 9.20 -0.55
#